data_AF-A0A2J5P8H7-F1
#
_entry.id   AF-A0A2J5P8H7-F1
#
_cell.length_a   1.000
_cell.length_b   1.000
_cell.length_c   1.000
_cell.angle_alpha   90.00
_cell.angle_beta   90.00
_cell.angle_gamma   90.00
#
_symmetry.space_group_name_H-M   'P 1'
#
loop_
_entity.id
_entity.type
_entity.pdbx_description
1 polymer ?
#
loop_
_entity_poly.entity_id
_entity_poly.type
_entity_poly.pdbx_seq_one_letter_code
_entity_poly.pdbx_strand_id
1 'polypeptide(L)' 'MRVLIVKTSSMGDVLHTLPALSDAALAFPGIRFDWVVEEGFAQIP' A
#
# COMPACT_ATOMS: atom_id res chain seq x y z
N MET A 1 -6.79 -7.36 11.00
CA MET A 1 -5.31 -7.44 10.99
C MET A 1 -4.76 -6.07 10.58
N ARG A 2 -3.61 -5.64 11.09
CA ARG A 2 -2.98 -4.36 10.71
C ARG A 2 -1.56 -4.60 10.22
N VAL A 3 -1.21 -4.06 9.06
CA VAL A 3 0.06 -4.29 8.36
C VAL A 3 0.70 -2.95 8.02
N LEU A 4 2.00 -2.82 8.25
CA LEU A 4 2.80 -1.67 7.82
C LEU A 4 3.55 -2.03 6.54
N ILE A 5 3.37 -1.23 5.49
CA ILE A 5 4.09 -1.37 4.23
C ILE A 5 5.27 -0.40 4.24
N VAL A 6 6.47 -0.92 3.98
CA VAL A 6 7.67 -0.11 3.76
C VAL A 6 8.05 -0.27 2.30
N LYS A 7 7.59 0.69 1.48
CA LYS A 7 7.85 0.72 0.04
C LYS A 7 7.92 2.18 -0.38
N THR A 8 9.12 2.74 -0.31
CA THR A 8 9.37 4.19 -0.47
C THR A 8 9.76 4.58 -1.89
N SER A 9 10.35 3.69 -2.69
CA SER A 9 10.83 4.04 -4.04
C SER A 9 9.70 4.28 -5.05
N SER A 10 10.06 5.01 -6.11
CA SER A 10 9.34 5.63 -7.24
C SER A 10 7.81 5.52 -7.30
N MET A 11 7.16 6.55 -7.86
CA MET A 11 5.72 6.54 -8.15
C MET A 11 5.23 5.23 -8.78
N GLY A 12 6.00 4.65 -9.70
CA GLY A 12 5.67 3.38 -10.35
C GLY A 12 5.65 2.19 -9.38
N ASP A 13 6.62 2.12 -8.46
CA ASP A 13 6.67 1.04 -7.46
C ASP A 13 5.50 1.12 -6.47
N VAL A 14 5.06 2.33 -6.10
CA VAL A 14 3.86 2.54 -5.27
C VAL A 14 2.61 2.07 -6.01
N LEU A 15 2.41 2.51 -7.25
CA LEU A 15 1.25 2.13 -8.06
C LEU A 15 1.18 0.62 -8.33
N HIS A 16 2.32 -0.01 -8.60
CA HIS A 16 2.38 -1.46 -8.80
C HIS A 16 2.13 -2.28 -7.53
N THR A 17 2.07 -1.65 -6.36
CA THR A 17 1.74 -2.32 -5.08
C THR A 17 0.23 -2.35 -4.80
N LEU A 18 -0.57 -1.50 -5.46
CA LEU A 18 -2.03 -1.43 -5.26
C LEU A 18 -2.80 -2.72 -5.59
N PRO A 19 -2.44 -3.49 -6.64
CA PRO A 19 -3.09 -4.78 -6.91
C PRO A 19 -2.93 -5.75 -5.74
N ALA A 20 -1.74 -5.81 -5.12
CA ALA A 20 -1.50 -6.67 -3.98
C ALA A 20 -2.33 -6.29 -2.75
N LEU A 21 -2.60 -4.98 -2.55
CA LEU A 21 -3.50 -4.51 -1.50
C LEU A 21 -4.94 -4.93 -1.75
N SER A 22 -5.37 -4.88 -3.00
CA SER A 22 -6.73 -5.29 -3.41
C SER A 22 -6.93 -6.78 -3.19
N ASP A 23 -5.95 -7.60 -3.58
CA ASP A 23 -5.96 -9.05 -3.34
C ASP A 23 -6.02 -9.37 -1.83
N ALA A 24 -5.24 -8.66 -1.02
CA ALA A 24 -5.24 -8.84 0.43
C ALA A 24 -6.57 -8.40 1.07
N ALA A 25 -7.19 -7.33 0.59
CA ALA A 25 -8.50 -6.88 1.06
C ALA A 25 -9.62 -7.89 0.73
N LEU A 26 -9.53 -8.58 -0.41
CA LEU A 26 -10.46 -9.65 -0.78
C LEU A 26 -10.26 -10.91 0.09
N ALA A 27 -9.02 -11.29 0.37
CA ALA A 27 -8.70 -12.48 1.14
C ALA A 27 -8.91 -12.30 2.66
N PHE A 28 -8.71 -11.08 3.18
CA PHE A 28 -8.74 -10.77 4.60
C PHE A 28 -9.69 -9.61 4.90
N PRO A 29 -11.01 -9.86 5.07
CA PRO A 29 -11.98 -8.84 5.40
C PRO A 29 -11.56 -8.02 6.64
N GLY A 30 -11.48 -6.70 6.49
CA GLY A 30 -11.11 -5.78 7.58
C GLY A 30 -9.60 -5.67 7.86
N ILE A 31 -8.73 -6.17 6.97
CA ILE A 31 -7.32 -5.80 7.00
C ILE A 31 -7.15 -4.27 6.84
N ARG A 32 -6.19 -3.69 7.55
CA ARG A 32 -5.82 -2.28 7.41
C ARG A 32 -4.34 -2.17 7.11
N PHE A 33 -4.00 -1.22 6.25
CA PHE A 33 -2.62 -0.92 5.86
C PHE A 33 -2.27 0.49 6.32
N ASP A 34 -1.12 0.61 6.98
CA ASP A 34 -0.39 1.86 7.07
C ASP A 34 0.80 1.76 6.10
N TRP A 35 1.27 2.88 5.57
CA TRP A 35 2.32 2.86 4.55
C TRP A 35 3.35 3.96 4.79
N VAL A 36 4.62 3.58 4.88
CA VAL A 36 5.77 4.48 4.78
C VAL A 36 6.14 4.66 3.31
N VAL A 37 5.91 5.86 2.80
CA VAL A 37 6.20 6.27 1.42
C VAL A 37 6.87 7.65 1.42
N GLU A 38 7.60 7.99 0.36
CA GLU A 38 8.15 9.33 0.16
C GLU A 38 7.03 10.38 0.13
N GLU A 39 7.28 11.56 0.70
CA GLU A 39 6.28 12.63 0.87
C GLU A 39 5.61 13.02 -0.45
N GLY A 40 6.37 13.06 -1.56
CA GLY A 40 5.86 13.38 -2.89
C GLY A 40 4.83 12.39 -3.44
N PHE A 41 4.68 11.22 -2.82
CA PHE A 41 3.74 10.17 -3.23
C PHE A 41 2.67 9.89 -2.16
N ALA A 42 2.61 10.66 -1.07
CA ALA A 42 1.66 10.45 0.02
C ALA A 42 0.17 10.57 -0.37
N GLN A 43 -0.13 11.16 -1.53
CA GLN A 43 -1.49 11.29 -2.08
C GLN A 43 -1.89 10.14 -3.01
N ILE A 44 -0.99 9.19 -3.28
CA ILE A 44 -1.34 8.00 -4.05
C ILE A 44 -2.26 7.13 -3.18
N PRO A 45 -3.44 6.73 -3.70
CA PRO A 45 -4.48 6.04 -2.91
C PRO A 45 -4.09 4.63 -2.48
#